data_AF-A0A948RKV6-F1
#
_entry.id   AF-A0A948RKV6-F1
#
_cell.length_a   1.000
_cell.length_b   1.000
_cell.length_c   1.000
_cell.angle_alpha   90.00
_cell.angle_beta   90.00
_cell.angle_gamma   90.00
#
_symmetry.space_group_name_H-M   'P 1'
#
loop_
_entity.id
_entity.type
_entity.pdbx_description
1 polymer ?
#
loop_
_entity_poly.entity_id
_entity_poly.type
_entity_poly.pdbx_seq_one_letter_code
_entity_poly.pdbx_strand_id
1 'polypeptide(L)' 'MNLRCSYCQTMFALSRDTILPALEQMEDEGLNHYDAHCPKCRRANSMSRDRLEKAYPLWREA' A
#
# COMPACT_ATOMS: atom_id res chain seq x y z
N MET A 1 1.62 6.20 -5.38
CA MET A 1 0.67 6.92 -4.48
C MET A 1 1.45 7.60 -3.35
N ASN A 2 1.05 8.81 -2.92
CA ASN A 2 1.67 9.48 -1.77
C ASN A 2 0.91 9.17 -0.47
N LEU A 3 1.66 8.82 0.58
CA LEU A 3 1.16 8.52 1.91
C LEU A 3 1.86 9.40 2.94
N ARG A 4 1.12 9.83 3.97
CA ARG A 4 1.69 10.46 5.16
C ARG A 4 1.79 9.41 6.25
N CYS A 5 2.97 9.25 6.85
CA CYS A 5 3.11 8.37 8.01
C CYS A 5 2.29 8.90 9.19
N SER A 6 1.42 8.07 9.77
CA SER A 6 0.59 8.42 10.92
C SER A 6 1.40 8.75 12.18
N TYR A 7 2.64 8.24 12.27
CA TYR A 7 3.53 8.45 13.40
C TYR A 7 4.47 9.64 13.18
N CYS A 8 5.43 9.54 12.27
CA CYS A 8 6.47 10.55 12.10
C CYS A 8 6.10 11.68 11.11
N GLN A 9 4.87 11.67 10.58
CA GLN A 9 4.33 12.64 9.64
C GLN A 9 5.11 12.79 8.32
N THR A 10 6.11 11.93 8.08
CA THR A 10 6.91 11.95 6.86
C THR A 10 6.06 11.52 5.68
N MET A 11 6.11 12.30 4.62
CA MET A 11 5.51 11.96 3.33
C MET A 11 6.40 10.95 2.61
N PHE A 12 5.82 9.87 2.10
CA PHE A 12 6.54 8.90 1.28
C PHE A 12 5.63 8.36 0.17
N ALA A 13 6.24 7.98 -0.94
CA ALA A 13 5.54 7.41 -2.07
C ALA A 13 5.59 5.88 -1.99
N LEU A 14 4.44 5.25 -2.22
CA LEU A 14 4.34 3.84 -2.58
C LEU A 14 4.42 3.74 -4.11
N SER A 15 5.43 3.05 -4.62
CA SER A 15 5.62 2.81 -6.05
C SER A 15 4.67 1.72 -6.56
N ARG A 16 4.49 1.67 -7.89
CA ARG A 16 3.73 0.60 -8.54
C ARG A 16 4.31 -0.78 -8.21
N ASP A 17 5.64 -0.89 -8.20
CA ASP A 17 6.38 -2.12 -7.90
C ASP A 17 6.16 -2.62 -6.46
N THR A 18 5.66 -1.78 -5.56
CA THR A 18 5.25 -2.19 -4.21
C THR A 18 3.74 -2.48 -4.14
N ILE A 19 2.93 -1.71 -4.86
CA ILE A 19 1.46 -1.81 -4.79
C ILE A 19 0.94 -3.07 -5.49
N LEU A 20 1.51 -3.45 -6.65
CA LEU A 20 1.09 -4.65 -7.38
C LEU A 20 1.26 -5.93 -6.54
N PRO A 21 2.47 -6.28 -6.05
CA PRO A 21 2.63 -7.48 -5.25
C PRO A 21 1.86 -7.41 -3.92
N ALA A 22 1.62 -6.21 -3.38
CA ALA A 22 0.75 -6.04 -2.22
C ALA A 22 -0.70 -6.41 -2.53
N LEU A 23 -1.24 -6.00 -3.68
CA LEU A 23 -2.61 -6.35 -4.09
C LEU A 23 -2.75 -7.84 -4.39
N GLU A 24 -1.77 -8.44 -5.07
CA GLU A 24 -1.72 -9.90 -5.32
C GLU A 24 -1.70 -10.68 -4.00
N GLN A 25 -0.79 -10.32 -3.09
CA GLN A 25 -0.70 -10.96 -1.78
C GLN A 25 -2.02 -10.83 -0.99
N MET A 26 -2.64 -9.65 -1.03
CA MET A 26 -3.93 -9.43 -0.36
C MET A 26 -5.06 -10.25 -0.97
N GLU A 27 -5.01 -10.52 -2.27
CA GLU A 27 -5.98 -11.40 -2.94
C GLU A 27 -5.77 -12.86 -2.56
N ASP A 28 -4.53 -13.34 -2.61
CA ASP A 28 -4.18 -14.73 -2.25
C ASP A 28 -4.49 -15.07 -0.79
N GLU A 29 -4.19 -14.14 0.12
CA GLU A 29 -4.39 -14.33 1.56
C GLU A 29 -5.78 -13.87 2.05
N GLY A 30 -6.62 -13.30 1.18
CA GLY A 30 -7.93 -12.75 1.55
C GLY A 30 -7.85 -11.56 2.52
N LEU A 31 -6.79 -10.76 2.44
CA LEU A 31 -6.56 -9.60 3.30
C LEU A 31 -7.30 -8.36 2.81
N ASN A 32 -7.80 -7.58 3.77
CA ASN A 32 -8.45 -6.30 3.52
C ASN A 32 -7.51 -5.10 3.68
N HIS A 33 -6.34 -5.32 4.29
CA HIS A 33 -5.36 -4.26 4.57
C HIS A 33 -3.94 -4.70 4.24
N TYR A 34 -3.13 -3.73 3.79
CA TYR A 34 -1.69 -3.85 3.57
C TYR A 34 -0.94 -2.89 4.49
N ASP A 35 0.18 -3.35 5.06
CA ASP A 35 1.02 -2.55 5.93
C ASP A 35 2.14 -1.84 5.16
N ALA A 36 1.90 -0.57 4.83
CA ALA A 36 2.91 0.28 4.20
C ALA A 36 3.91 0.80 5.23
N HIS A 37 5.13 0.25 5.22
CA HIS A 37 6.19 0.67 6.11
C HIS A 37 6.81 2.01 5.70
N CYS A 38 6.82 2.98 6.62
CA CYS A 38 7.45 4.27 6.39
C CYS A 38 8.98 4.11 6.24
N PRO A 39 9.63 4.67 5.19
CA PRO A 39 11.08 4.53 5.00
C PRO A 39 11.91 5.25 6.09
N LYS A 40 11.32 6.22 6.81
CA LYS A 40 12.03 6.98 7.86
C LYS A 40 11.96 6.31 9.23
N CYS A 41 10.76 5.98 9.70
CA CYS A 41 10.56 5.44 11.06
C CYS A 41 10.18 3.96 11.10
N ARG A 42 10.00 3.31 9.94
CA ARG A 42 9.59 1.90 9.75
C ARG A 42 8.22 1.53 10.31
N ARG A 43 7.48 2.50 10.86
CA ARG A 43 6.10 2.27 11.34
C ARG A 43 5.23 1.78 10.18
N ALA A 44 4.47 0.72 10.44
CA ALA A 44 3.43 0.24 9.55
C ALA A 44 2.29 1.26 9.47
N ASN A 45 1.85 1.56 8.26
CA ASN A 45 0.69 2.38 8.00
C ASN A 45 -0.29 1.50 7.24
N SER A 46 -1.37 1.10 7.92
CA SER A 46 -2.40 0.25 7.33
C SER A 46 -3.10 0.99 6.18
N MET A 47 -3.19 0.30 5.05
CA MET A 47 -3.82 0.78 3.82
C MET A 47 -4.91 -0.20 3.42
N SER A 48 -6.14 0.28 3.24
CA SER A 48 -7.24 -0.56 2.79
C SER A 48 -7.04 -1.00 1.34
N ARG A 49 -7.53 -2.21 1.02
CA ARG A 49 -7.53 -2.76 -0.34
C ARG A 49 -8.16 -1.79 -1.34
N ASP A 50 -9.36 -1.29 -1.03
CA ASP A 50 -10.09 -0.31 -1.86
C ASP A 50 -9.24 0.92 -2.21
N ARG A 51 -8.43 1.42 -1.27
CA ARG A 51 -7.56 2.57 -1.52
C ARG A 51 -6.41 2.23 -2.47
N LEU A 52 -5.86 1.02 -2.37
CA LEU A 52 -4.83 0.53 -3.29
C LEU A 52 -5.41 0.30 -4.69
N GLU A 53 -6.58 -0.33 -4.80
CA GLU A 53 -7.27 -0.59 -6.06
C GLU A 53 -7.67 0.70 -6.79
N LYS A 54 -8.13 1.72 -6.05
CA LYS A 54 -8.38 3.06 -6.62
C LYS A 54 -7.12 3.74 -7.11
N ALA A 55 -6.00 3.55 -6.43
CA ALA A 55 -4.70 4.12 -6.83
C ALA A 55 -4.09 3.37 -8.03
N TYR A 56 -4.49 2.12 -8.24
CA TYR A 56 -3.98 1.26 -9.29
C TYR A 56 -5.13 0.42 -9.91
N PRO A 57 -5.95 1.03 -10.78
CA PRO A 57 -7.05 0.32 -11.43
C PRO A 57 -6.52 -0.73 -12.41
N LEU A 58 -7.30 -1.78 -12.67
CA LEU A 58 -6.97 -2.87 -13.59
C LEU A 58 -5.68 -3.63 -13.23
N TRP A 59 -5.32 -3.65 -11.95
CA TRP A 59 -4.10 -4.29 -11.45
C TRP A 59 -4.03 -5.80 -11.72
N ARG A 60 -5.17 -6.45 -11.92
CA ARG A 60 -5.26 -7.88 -12.28
C ARG A 60 -4.87 -8.20 -13.73
N GLU A 61 -4.77 -7.18 -14.58
CA GLU A 61 -4.41 -7.32 -16.00
C GLU A 61 -2.95 -6.91 -16.27
N ALA A 62 -2.21 -6.57 -15.21
CA ALA A 62 -0.93 -5.86 -15.26
C ALA A 62 0.31 -6.77 -15.34
#